data_AF-A0A9P8UP24-F1
#
_entry.id   AF-A0A9P8UP24-F1
#
_cell.length_a   1.000
_cell.length_b   1.000
_cell.length_c   1.000
_cell.angle_alpha   90.00
_cell.angle_beta   90.00
_cell.angle_gamma   90.00
#
_symmetry.space_group_name_H-M   'P 1'
#
loop_
_entity.id
_entity.type
_entity.pdbx_description
1 polymer ?
#
loop_
_entity_poly.entity_id
_entity_poly.type
_entity_poly.pdbx_seq_one_letter_code
_entity_poly.pdbx_strand_id
1 'polypeptide(L)'
;MASPRGLDALRKFTKCDVSQIENPYGGFFDDIKMYSPGATGCVFGPAITVQMVEMSDIASPKLDKHFYLGAEAVIVDGRMRDVNEHRAFVFPVFARGNSVLRSNSFTRASRVNVPLQLKNDLWINPGDLVIGHEDGVVVTSPPLIEQVVALCQKRAEIGEKTFAGLRNGEAMGPLIKSLRKEK
;
A
#
# COMPACT_ATOMS: atom_id res chain seq x y z
N MET A 1 -8.31 9.38 14.96
CA MET A 1 -7.05 8.60 14.98
C MET A 1 -7.40 7.14 15.11
N ALA A 2 -6.71 6.26 14.37
CA ALA A 2 -6.87 4.81 14.50
C ALA A 2 -6.51 4.36 15.93
N SER A 3 -7.22 3.37 16.47
CA SER A 3 -6.83 2.78 17.75
C SER A 3 -5.51 2.01 17.59
N PRO A 4 -4.53 2.15 18.50
CA PRO A 4 -3.25 1.41 18.43
C PRO A 4 -3.46 -0.11 18.32
N ARG A 5 -4.51 -0.62 18.98
CA ARG A 5 -4.91 -2.04 18.93
C ARG A 5 -5.34 -2.49 17.53
N GLY A 6 -6.05 -1.64 16.78
CA GLY A 6 -6.45 -1.95 15.40
C GLY A 6 -5.26 -2.04 14.45
N LEU A 7 -4.27 -1.16 14.63
CA LEU A 7 -3.03 -1.17 13.85
C LEU A 7 -2.18 -2.42 14.13
N ASP A 8 -2.03 -2.80 15.40
CA ASP A 8 -1.31 -4.02 15.78
C ASP A 8 -2.02 -5.30 15.33
N ALA A 9 -3.35 -5.29 15.29
CA ALA A 9 -4.13 -6.39 14.73
C ALA A 9 -3.94 -6.52 13.22
N LEU A 10 -3.91 -5.41 12.48
CA LEU A 10 -3.66 -5.39 11.03
C LEU A 10 -2.29 -5.96 10.65
N ARG A 11 -1.25 -5.72 11.47
CA ARG A 11 0.08 -6.27 11.25
C ARG A 11 0.12 -7.80 11.19
N LYS A 12 -0.90 -8.48 11.74
CA LYS A 12 -1.01 -9.95 11.73
C LYS A 12 -1.66 -10.51 10.46
N PHE A 13 -2.37 -9.69 9.69
CA PHE A 13 -3.07 -10.13 8.49
C PHE A 13 -2.22 -9.88 7.25
N THR A 14 -2.27 -10.84 6.31
CA THR A 14 -1.48 -10.79 5.06
C THR A 14 -2.35 -10.36 3.85
N LYS A 15 -1.70 -9.68 2.90
CA LYS A 15 -2.04 -9.45 1.47
C LYS A 15 -3.53 -9.49 1.05
N CYS A 16 -4.15 -10.67 0.94
CA CYS A 16 -5.47 -10.86 0.32
C CYS A 16 -6.64 -10.38 1.18
N ASP A 17 -6.44 -10.25 2.49
CA ASP A 17 -7.53 -9.94 3.40
C ASP A 17 -7.90 -8.46 3.36
N VAL A 18 -6.91 -7.59 3.11
CA VAL A 18 -7.05 -6.13 3.16
C VAL A 18 -7.45 -5.53 1.81
N SER A 19 -7.00 -6.10 0.68
CA SER A 19 -7.16 -5.50 -0.66
C SER A 19 -8.57 -5.57 -1.26
N GLN A 20 -9.57 -6.01 -0.49
CA GLN A 20 -10.93 -6.25 -0.98
C GLN A 20 -11.99 -5.46 -0.19
N ILE A 21 -11.63 -4.27 0.28
CA ILE A 21 -12.48 -3.48 1.16
C ILE A 21 -12.74 -2.10 0.56
N GLU A 22 -14.03 -1.81 0.40
CA GLU A 22 -14.64 -0.48 0.16
C GLU A 22 -14.37 0.30 -1.14
N ASN A 23 -14.06 -0.38 -2.25
CA ASN A 23 -14.26 0.13 -3.62
C ASN A 23 -14.20 -1.09 -4.57
N PRO A 24 -14.75 -1.10 -5.80
CA PRO A 24 -14.37 -2.06 -6.85
C PRO A 24 -12.87 -2.36 -6.93
N TYR A 25 -12.01 -1.41 -6.53
CA TYR A 25 -10.55 -1.54 -6.50
C TYR A 25 -9.94 -1.74 -5.11
N GLY A 26 -10.72 -1.75 -4.03
CA GLY A 26 -10.25 -2.12 -2.68
C GLY A 26 -9.11 -1.29 -2.09
N GLY A 27 -8.97 -0.01 -2.50
CA GLY A 27 -7.84 0.84 -2.09
C GLY A 27 -6.49 0.37 -2.64
N PHE A 28 -6.50 -0.53 -3.63
CA PHE A 28 -5.30 -1.10 -4.24
C PHE A 28 -4.59 -0.07 -5.12
N PHE A 29 -3.30 0.10 -4.86
CA PHE A 29 -2.43 0.91 -5.69
C PHE A 29 -1.89 0.05 -6.83
N ASP A 30 -2.47 0.24 -8.01
CA ASP A 30 -2.18 -0.56 -9.20
C ASP A 30 -0.76 -0.38 -9.75
N ASP A 31 -0.25 -1.43 -10.39
CA ASP A 31 1.08 -1.52 -11.03
C ASP A 31 2.28 -1.13 -10.16
N ILE A 32 2.12 -1.07 -8.84
CA ILE A 32 3.24 -0.83 -7.93
C ILE A 32 3.95 -2.15 -7.63
N LYS A 33 5.25 -2.18 -7.91
CA LYS A 33 6.13 -3.31 -7.64
C LYS A 33 7.09 -2.99 -6.51
N MET A 34 7.33 -3.98 -5.66
CA MET A 34 8.40 -3.93 -4.68
C MET A 34 9.75 -4.14 -5.39
N TYR A 35 10.63 -3.15 -5.29
CA TYR A 35 11.99 -3.25 -5.82
C TYR A 35 13.01 -3.47 -4.72
N SER A 36 12.74 -2.96 -3.52
CA SER A 36 13.52 -3.21 -2.32
C SER A 36 12.57 -3.62 -1.18
N PRO A 37 12.73 -4.82 -0.59
CA PRO A 37 11.81 -5.34 0.44
C PRO A 37 12.04 -4.76 1.84
N GLY A 38 13.21 -4.14 2.06
CA GLY A 38 13.68 -3.81 3.40
C GLY A 38 13.83 -5.04 4.30
N ALA A 39 13.74 -4.84 5.62
CA ALA A 39 14.07 -5.88 6.60
C ALA A 39 12.98 -6.95 6.75
N THR A 40 11.72 -6.56 6.66
CA THR A 40 10.56 -7.42 6.93
C THR A 40 9.80 -7.85 5.68
N GLY A 41 10.03 -7.20 4.53
CA GLY A 41 9.20 -7.37 3.33
C GLY A 41 7.80 -6.78 3.46
N CYS A 42 7.46 -6.17 4.59
CA CYS A 42 6.16 -5.58 4.86
C CYS A 42 6.33 -4.17 5.43
N VAL A 43 5.61 -3.20 4.87
CA VAL A 43 5.63 -1.81 5.32
C VAL A 43 4.24 -1.41 5.78
N PHE A 44 4.19 -0.69 6.89
CA PHE A 44 2.94 -0.34 7.54
C PHE A 44 3.08 1.00 8.26
N GLY A 45 2.30 2.00 7.87
CA GLY A 45 2.35 3.29 8.53
C GLY A 45 1.43 4.36 7.93
N PRO A 46 1.31 5.51 8.60
CA PRO A 46 0.56 6.64 8.08
C PRO A 46 1.24 7.22 6.83
N ALA A 47 0.45 7.57 5.83
CA ALA A 47 0.91 8.17 4.59
C ALA A 47 1.46 9.58 4.84
N ILE A 48 2.70 9.80 4.41
CA ILE A 48 3.24 11.16 4.19
C ILE A 48 3.21 11.39 2.69
N THR A 49 2.29 12.25 2.24
CA THR A 49 2.09 12.48 0.81
C THR A 49 3.02 13.57 0.29
N VAL A 50 3.60 13.36 -0.89
CA VAL A 50 4.45 14.34 -1.57
C VAL A 50 3.94 14.51 -2.99
N GLN A 51 3.51 15.72 -3.33
CA GLN A 51 3.04 16.06 -4.67
C GLN A 51 4.25 16.36 -5.56
N MET A 52 4.40 15.57 -6.61
CA MET A 52 5.35 15.80 -7.69
C MET A 52 4.64 16.54 -8.83
N VAL A 53 5.32 17.51 -9.43
CA VAL A 53 4.84 18.27 -10.58
C VAL A 53 5.90 18.29 -11.67
N GLU A 54 5.50 18.51 -12.91
CA GLU A 54 6.42 18.69 -14.02
C GLU A 54 7.37 19.87 -13.77
N MET A 55 8.60 19.77 -14.24
CA MET A 55 9.62 20.79 -14.04
C MET A 55 9.24 22.13 -14.71
N SER A 56 8.44 22.06 -15.78
CA SER A 56 7.89 23.22 -16.51
C SER A 56 6.76 23.93 -15.77
N ASP A 57 6.16 23.31 -14.74
CA ASP A 57 5.12 23.94 -13.93
C ASP A 57 5.75 25.03 -13.05
N ILE A 58 5.45 26.29 -13.35
CA ILE A 58 5.87 27.47 -12.60
C ILE A 58 4.81 27.97 -11.62
N ALA A 59 3.56 27.50 -11.73
CA ALA A 59 2.45 27.90 -10.88
C ALA A 59 2.49 27.19 -9.52
N SER A 60 2.96 25.95 -9.52
CA SER A 60 3.16 25.17 -8.30
C SER A 60 4.31 25.72 -7.43
N PRO A 61 4.15 25.78 -6.10
CA PRO A 61 5.23 26.23 -5.21
C PRO A 61 6.47 25.34 -5.34
N LYS A 62 7.65 25.92 -5.10
CA LYS A 62 8.91 25.17 -4.99
C LYS A 62 9.24 25.00 -3.52
N LEU A 63 9.73 23.82 -3.15
CA LEU A 63 10.25 23.59 -1.82
C LEU A 63 11.66 24.17 -1.74
N ASP A 64 11.89 25.05 -0.77
CA ASP A 64 13.13 25.84 -0.67
C ASP A 64 14.35 25.03 -0.22
N LYS A 65 14.12 23.84 0.36
CA LYS A 65 15.16 23.00 0.97
C LYS A 65 14.88 21.52 0.76
N HIS A 66 15.95 20.73 0.81
CA HIS A 66 15.84 19.30 1.04
C HIS A 66 15.35 19.05 2.48
N PHE A 67 14.49 18.05 2.66
CA PHE A 67 13.86 17.74 3.93
C PHE A 67 13.94 16.24 4.21
N TYR A 68 14.07 15.89 5.49
CA TYR A 68 14.05 14.52 5.98
C TYR A 68 12.73 14.30 6.72
N LEU A 69 11.97 13.30 6.31
CA LEU A 69 10.64 13.00 6.87
C LEU A 69 10.63 11.84 7.86
N GLY A 70 11.75 11.12 8.02
CA GLY A 70 11.77 9.91 8.85
C GLY A 70 10.86 8.78 8.33
N ALA A 71 10.60 8.74 7.03
CA ALA A 71 9.75 7.73 6.43
C ALA A 71 10.40 6.34 6.52
N GLU A 72 9.62 5.32 6.88
CA GLU A 72 10.08 3.92 6.99
C GLU A 72 10.13 3.21 5.63
N ALA A 73 9.43 3.75 4.62
CA ALA A 73 9.35 3.22 3.27
C ALA A 73 8.99 4.34 2.29
N VAL A 74 9.23 4.10 1.00
CA VAL A 74 8.78 4.99 -0.07
C VAL A 74 7.97 4.25 -1.12
N ILE A 75 6.86 4.87 -1.54
CA ILE A 75 6.00 4.40 -2.62
C ILE A 75 5.93 5.51 -3.65
N VAL A 76 6.27 5.18 -4.89
CA VAL A 76 6.42 6.15 -5.98
C VAL A 76 5.42 5.84 -7.09
N ASP A 77 4.51 6.78 -7.34
CA ASP A 77 3.63 6.77 -8.52
C ASP A 77 4.40 7.14 -9.80
N GLY A 78 5.39 6.33 -10.14
CA GLY A 78 6.35 6.67 -11.17
C GLY A 78 7.52 5.71 -11.20
N ARG A 79 8.66 6.20 -11.69
CA ARG A 79 9.87 5.41 -11.83
C ARG A 79 10.90 5.81 -10.79
N MET A 80 11.67 4.84 -10.32
CA MET A 80 12.76 5.07 -9.38
C MET A 80 14.10 4.59 -9.93
N ARG A 81 15.20 5.00 -9.31
CA ARG A 81 16.58 4.70 -9.73
C ARG A 81 17.36 4.12 -8.55
N ASP A 82 18.56 3.60 -8.81
CA ASP A 82 19.53 3.24 -7.77
C ASP A 82 19.01 2.10 -6.86
N VAL A 83 18.32 1.12 -7.47
CA VAL A 83 17.70 -0.04 -6.77
C VAL A 83 18.67 -0.77 -5.86
N ASN A 84 19.91 -0.96 -6.31
CA ASN A 84 20.92 -1.68 -5.54
C ASN A 84 21.36 -0.92 -4.28
N GLU A 85 21.41 0.42 -4.34
CA GLU A 85 21.72 1.25 -3.17
C GLU A 85 20.60 1.12 -2.13
N HIS A 86 19.34 1.22 -2.55
CA HIS A 86 18.19 1.02 -1.65
C HIS A 86 18.18 -0.35 -0.99
N ARG A 87 18.53 -1.41 -1.73
CA ARG A 87 18.67 -2.77 -1.18
C ARG A 87 19.82 -2.86 -0.18
N ALA A 88 20.96 -2.22 -0.47
CA ALA A 88 22.11 -2.19 0.43
C ALA A 88 21.78 -1.48 1.76
N PHE A 89 20.95 -0.42 1.71
CA PHE A 89 20.45 0.27 2.89
C PHE A 89 19.29 -0.46 3.60
N VAL A 90 18.82 -1.59 3.05
CA VAL A 90 17.66 -2.33 3.59
C VAL A 90 16.43 -1.39 3.70
N PHE A 91 16.31 -0.45 2.78
CA PHE A 91 15.23 0.54 2.76
C PHE A 91 14.11 0.07 1.81
N PRO A 92 12.87 -0.09 2.27
CA PRO A 92 11.78 -0.53 1.42
C PRO A 92 11.40 0.50 0.35
N VAL A 93 11.33 0.06 -0.91
CA VAL A 93 11.00 0.91 -2.06
C VAL A 93 10.01 0.21 -2.99
N PHE A 94 8.93 0.91 -3.27
CA PHE A 94 7.86 0.51 -4.17
C PHE A 94 7.72 1.54 -5.29
N ALA A 95 7.60 1.08 -6.53
CA ALA A 95 7.45 1.98 -7.68
C ALA A 95 6.74 1.29 -8.84
N ARG A 96 6.22 2.06 -9.81
CA ARG A 96 5.69 1.48 -11.06
C ARG A 96 6.77 0.94 -11.98
N GLY A 97 7.96 1.55 -11.95
CA GLY A 97 9.05 1.22 -12.86
C GLY A 97 10.43 1.55 -12.28
N ASN A 98 11.47 1.07 -12.95
CA ASN A 98 12.83 1.57 -12.76
C ASN A 98 13.23 2.50 -13.93
N SER A 99 14.12 3.44 -13.71
CA SER A 99 14.67 4.31 -14.75
C SER A 99 16.11 4.67 -14.42
N VAL A 100 16.96 4.81 -15.44
CA VAL A 100 18.33 5.32 -15.29
C VAL A 100 18.40 6.86 -15.38
N LEU A 101 17.34 7.49 -15.89
CA LEU A 101 17.29 8.93 -16.10
C LEU A 101 17.09 9.69 -14.78
N ARG A 102 17.64 10.91 -14.73
CA ARG A 102 17.51 11.80 -13.58
C ARG A 102 16.12 12.44 -13.53
N SER A 103 15.51 12.47 -12.35
CA SER A 103 14.19 13.11 -12.12
C SER A 103 14.19 14.61 -12.40
N ASN A 104 15.26 15.35 -12.05
CA ASN A 104 15.34 16.81 -12.24
C ASN A 104 15.12 17.29 -13.69
N SER A 105 15.21 16.40 -14.67
CA SER A 105 14.92 16.72 -16.07
C SER A 105 13.42 16.68 -16.39
N PHE A 106 12.59 16.12 -15.50
CA PHE A 106 11.17 15.85 -15.73
C PHE A 106 10.30 16.40 -14.62
N THR A 107 10.56 16.07 -13.35
CA THR A 107 9.66 16.39 -12.24
C THR A 107 10.38 16.96 -11.02
N ARG A 108 9.62 17.67 -10.18
CA ARG A 108 10.07 18.24 -8.90
C ARG A 108 8.99 18.11 -7.83
N ALA A 109 9.39 18.06 -6.57
CA ALA A 109 8.45 18.14 -5.45
C ALA A 109 7.90 19.57 -5.32
N SER A 110 6.59 19.68 -5.07
CA SER A 110 5.85 20.93 -4.96
C SER A 110 5.28 21.13 -3.57
N ARG A 111 4.53 20.13 -3.08
CA ARG A 111 3.84 20.18 -1.79
C ARG A 111 4.05 18.89 -1.01
N VAL A 112 4.00 19.00 0.31
CA VAL A 112 4.06 17.87 1.25
C VAL A 112 2.80 17.92 2.11
N ASN A 113 2.28 16.76 2.51
CA ASN A 113 1.05 16.63 3.30
C ASN A 113 -0.19 17.26 2.62
N VAL A 114 -0.35 16.99 1.33
CA VAL A 114 -1.57 17.35 0.58
C VAL A 114 -2.27 16.08 0.06
N PRO A 115 -3.61 16.07 -0.05
CA PRO A 115 -4.31 14.98 -0.71
C PRO A 115 -3.78 14.76 -2.13
N LEU A 116 -3.54 13.50 -2.49
CA LEU A 116 -3.10 13.09 -3.82
C LEU A 116 -4.19 12.27 -4.49
N GLN A 117 -4.51 12.62 -5.72
CA GLN A 117 -5.34 11.80 -6.60
C GLN A 117 -4.43 10.94 -7.47
N LEU A 118 -4.58 9.63 -7.37
CA LEU A 118 -3.90 8.65 -8.20
C LEU A 118 -4.81 8.22 -9.35
N LYS A 119 -4.28 7.33 -10.20
CA LYS A 119 -5.07 6.64 -11.23
C LYS A 119 -6.27 5.90 -10.60
N ASN A 120 -7.34 5.76 -11.39
CA ASN A 120 -8.59 5.08 -11.02
C ASN A 120 -9.36 5.74 -9.86
N ASP A 121 -9.28 7.07 -9.74
CA ASP A 121 -9.97 7.88 -8.73
C ASP A 121 -9.63 7.52 -7.27
N LEU A 122 -8.47 6.89 -7.06
CA LEU A 122 -7.97 6.61 -5.72
C LEU A 122 -7.38 7.88 -5.09
N TRP A 123 -7.98 8.33 -4.00
CA TRP A 123 -7.46 9.43 -3.20
C TRP A 123 -6.65 8.91 -2.02
N ILE A 124 -5.45 9.47 -1.83
CA ILE A 124 -4.63 9.25 -0.64
C ILE A 124 -4.52 10.58 0.11
N ASN A 125 -5.00 10.60 1.34
CA ASN A 125 -4.87 11.72 2.23
C ASN A 125 -3.64 11.56 3.15
N PRO A 126 -3.04 12.66 3.60
CA PRO A 126 -2.04 12.61 4.66
C PRO A 126 -2.60 11.91 5.89
N GLY A 127 -1.87 10.94 6.41
CA GLY A 127 -2.27 10.14 7.57
C GLY A 127 -3.17 8.94 7.26
N ASP A 128 -3.54 8.70 6.00
CA ASP A 128 -4.18 7.44 5.62
C ASP A 128 -3.22 6.26 5.86
N LEU A 129 -3.76 5.11 6.23
CA LEU A 129 -2.92 3.96 6.55
C LEU A 129 -2.50 3.26 5.27
N VAL A 130 -1.19 3.11 5.09
CA VAL A 130 -0.59 2.44 3.94
C VAL A 130 0.02 1.12 4.36
N ILE A 131 -0.27 0.09 3.58
CA ILE A 131 0.19 -1.27 3.81
C ILE A 131 0.81 -1.76 2.50
N GLY A 132 2.10 -2.07 2.51
CA GLY A 132 2.83 -2.53 1.32
C GLY A 132 3.51 -3.88 1.55
N HIS A 133 3.42 -4.76 0.57
CA HIS A 133 4.05 -6.09 0.56
C HIS A 133 4.55 -6.43 -0.85
N GLU A 134 5.18 -7.59 -1.04
CA GLU A 134 5.79 -8.02 -2.32
C GLU A 134 4.83 -7.93 -3.51
N ASP A 135 3.54 -8.06 -3.25
CA ASP A 135 2.48 -8.10 -4.25
C ASP A 135 1.86 -6.75 -4.59
N GLY A 136 2.15 -5.71 -3.80
CA GLY A 136 1.60 -4.37 -4.04
C GLY A 136 1.32 -3.61 -2.75
N VAL A 137 0.59 -2.52 -2.92
CA VAL A 137 0.28 -1.56 -1.86
C VAL A 137 -1.22 -1.34 -1.77
N VAL A 138 -1.74 -1.29 -0.55
CA VAL A 138 -3.13 -0.98 -0.23
C VAL A 138 -3.18 0.23 0.69
N VAL A 139 -4.14 1.11 0.47
CA VAL A 139 -4.38 2.29 1.30
C VAL A 139 -5.77 2.21 1.90
N THR A 140 -5.89 2.50 3.19
CA THR A 140 -7.17 2.49 3.91
C THR A 140 -7.28 3.68 4.87
N SER A 141 -8.49 4.21 5.01
CA SER A 141 -8.73 5.36 5.87
C SER A 141 -8.75 4.96 7.35
N PRO A 142 -8.21 5.78 8.27
CA PRO A 142 -8.14 5.45 9.69
C PRO A 142 -9.47 5.06 10.37
N PRO A 143 -10.63 5.68 10.06
CA PRO A 143 -11.91 5.33 10.68
C PRO A 143 -12.40 3.91 10.35
N LEU A 144 -11.92 3.33 9.25
CA LEU A 144 -12.41 2.06 8.72
C LEU A 144 -11.58 0.86 9.19
N ILE A 145 -10.44 1.11 9.85
CA ILE A 145 -9.49 0.08 10.28
C ILE A 145 -10.15 -1.03 11.10
N GLU A 146 -11.07 -0.71 12.01
CA GLU A 146 -11.71 -1.74 12.85
C GLU A 146 -12.65 -2.64 12.03
N GLN A 147 -13.34 -2.07 11.04
CA GLN A 147 -14.17 -2.84 10.11
C GLN A 147 -13.30 -3.71 9.20
N VAL A 148 -12.18 -3.16 8.72
CA VAL A 148 -11.17 -3.88 7.93
C VAL A 148 -10.65 -5.08 8.71
N VAL A 149 -10.24 -4.90 9.97
CA VAL A 149 -9.74 -5.98 10.83
C VAL A 149 -10.79 -7.08 11.01
N ALA A 150 -12.04 -6.72 11.31
CA ALA A 150 -13.11 -7.68 11.49
C ALA A 150 -13.42 -8.47 10.20
N LEU A 151 -13.32 -7.82 9.03
CA LEU A 151 -13.49 -8.48 7.75
C LEU A 151 -12.31 -9.43 7.44
N CYS A 152 -11.09 -8.99 7.72
CA CYS A 152 -9.87 -9.78 7.53
C CYS A 152 -9.91 -11.05 8.39
N GLN A 153 -10.30 -10.94 9.67
CA GLN A 153 -10.47 -12.09 10.57
C GLN A 153 -11.42 -13.13 10.00
N LYS A 154 -12.62 -12.71 9.58
CA LYS A 154 -13.63 -13.62 9.01
C LYS A 154 -13.14 -14.29 7.73
N ARG A 155 -12.40 -13.56 6.89
CA ARG A 155 -11.86 -14.10 5.64
C ARG A 155 -10.71 -15.08 5.89
N ALA A 156 -9.83 -14.78 6.84
CA ALA A 156 -8.77 -15.68 7.26
C ALA A 156 -9.35 -17.02 7.76
N GLU A 157 -10.37 -16.99 8.62
CA GLU A 157 -11.05 -18.20 9.11
C GLU A 157 -11.68 -19.03 7.98
N ILE A 158 -12.36 -18.37 7.03
CA ILE A 158 -12.93 -19.05 5.85
C ILE A 158 -11.80 -19.63 4.98
N GLY A 159 -10.70 -18.88 4.81
CA GLY A 159 -9.53 -19.31 4.06
C GLY A 159 -8.91 -20.57 4.64
N GLU A 160 -8.68 -20.61 5.96
CA GLU A 160 -8.15 -21.78 6.66
C GLU A 160 -9.04 -23.01 6.49
N LYS A 161 -10.36 -22.86 6.70
CA LYS A 161 -11.33 -23.95 6.48
C LYS A 161 -11.36 -24.41 5.01
N THR A 162 -11.27 -23.48 4.07
CA THR A 162 -11.22 -23.79 2.63
C THR A 162 -9.95 -24.57 2.30
N PHE A 163 -8.79 -24.14 2.81
CA PHE A 163 -7.52 -24.82 2.61
C PHE A 163 -7.51 -26.23 3.25
N ALA A 164 -8.14 -26.40 4.41
CA ALA A 164 -8.28 -27.70 5.05
C ALA A 164 -9.14 -28.66 4.19
N GLY A 165 -10.29 -28.23 3.70
CA GLY A 165 -11.13 -29.05 2.82
C GLY A 165 -10.46 -29.35 1.47
N LEU A 166 -9.72 -28.40 0.90
CA LEU A 166 -8.90 -28.63 -0.30
C LEU A 166 -7.83 -29.70 -0.06
N ARG A 167 -7.15 -29.70 1.09
CA ARG A 167 -6.20 -30.75 1.46
C ARG A 167 -6.86 -32.12 1.61
N ASN A 168 -8.14 -32.15 1.97
CA ASN A 168 -8.94 -33.36 2.04
C ASN A 168 -9.52 -33.80 0.67
N GLY A 169 -9.21 -33.08 -0.41
CA GLY A 169 -9.64 -33.42 -1.78
C GLY A 169 -11.01 -32.87 -2.17
N GLU A 170 -11.59 -31.97 -1.38
CA GLU A 170 -12.88 -31.35 -1.69
C GLU A 170 -12.75 -30.29 -2.81
N ALA A 171 -13.81 -30.10 -3.59
CA ALA A 171 -13.83 -29.10 -4.64
C ALA A 171 -13.99 -27.67 -4.06
N MET A 172 -13.16 -26.73 -4.53
CA MET A 172 -13.09 -25.35 -4.02
C MET A 172 -14.43 -24.59 -4.11
N GLY A 173 -15.12 -24.69 -5.25
CA GLY A 173 -16.33 -23.89 -5.53
C GLY A 173 -17.50 -24.20 -4.57
N PRO A 174 -17.88 -25.47 -4.39
CA PRO A 174 -18.89 -25.88 -3.41
C PRO A 174 -18.51 -25.51 -1.97
N LEU A 175 -17.25 -25.71 -1.60
CA LEU A 175 -16.74 -25.45 -0.25
C LEU A 175 -16.80 -23.96 0.13
N ILE A 176 -16.41 -23.07 -0.79
CA ILE A 176 -16.54 -21.62 -0.55
C ILE A 176 -18.01 -21.21 -0.45
N LYS A 177 -18.90 -21.83 -1.23
CA LYS A 177 -20.35 -21.54 -1.18
C LYS A 177 -20.99 -21.98 0.13
N SER A 178 -20.60 -23.13 0.69
CA SER A 178 -21.11 -23.57 2.01
C SER A 178 -20.58 -22.67 3.12
N LEU A 179 -19.27 -22.43 3.15
CA LEU A 179 -18.62 -21.61 4.18
C LEU A 179 -19.06 -20.14 4.19
N ARG A 180 -19.49 -19.60 3.03
CA ARG A 180 -20.06 -18.24 2.93
C ARG A 180 -21.57 -18.19 3.21
N LYS A 181 -22.29 -19.32 3.12
CA LYS A 181 -23.75 -19.43 3.33
C LYS A 181 -24.17 -19.76 4.76
N GLU A 182 -23.25 -20.05 5.68
CA GLU A 182 -23.55 -20.25 7.12
C GLU A 182 -23.96 -18.94 7.83
N LYS A 183 -24.85 -18.16 7.22
CA LYS A 183 -25.50 -16.97 7.79
C LYS A 183 -26.99 -17.01 7.51
#